data_AF-A0A7W8N4X2-F1
#
_entry.id   AF-A0A7W8N4X2-F1
#
_cell.length_a   1.000
_cell.length_b   1.000
_cell.length_c   1.000
_cell.angle_alpha   90.00
_cell.angle_beta   90.00
_cell.angle_gamma   90.00
#
_symmetry.space_group_name_H-M   'P 1'
#
loop_
_entity.id
_entity.type
_entity.pdbx_description
1 polymer ?
#
loop_
_entity_poly.entity_id
_entity_poly.type
_entity_poly.pdbx_seq_one_letter_code
_entity_poly.pdbx_strand_id
1 'polypeptide(L)'
;MLNVNSAAKRLRIGIVAGNFTDLPAFSLGPHGSERDKYREVKLAGYEAVQGGDADYCRDTGLAVIASGVVPSAAAADSFANECRSRGAVMASCIAGYGYESERECDVLVKSILTASSRHGVPILIETHRGSITQDAWRTVQLIRRTPELLLTGDFSHWFTGQEMLYGDLPRRLAFLEPVFSRTALVHGRIGNRCCMQVDIGQGDHPSVPIFEELWTRVMHYFLKCNRSNDLWFCPELLGTKYEYARVFPDGTGELREESDRWLQAGELVRIARHCFNRALAAKNEE
;
A
#
# COMPACT_ATOMS: atom_id res chain seq x y z
N MET A 1 14.28 -18.24 28.13
CA MET A 1 14.62 -17.31 27.02
C MET A 1 14.72 -18.15 25.76
N LEU A 2 13.63 -18.27 25.00
CA LEU A 2 13.64 -18.99 23.73
C LEU A 2 14.22 -18.05 22.67
N ASN A 3 15.26 -18.54 22.01
CA ASN A 3 15.99 -17.87 20.95
C ASN A 3 15.07 -17.81 19.71
N VAL A 4 14.29 -16.74 19.57
CA VAL A 4 13.40 -16.57 18.41
C VAL A 4 14.21 -16.00 17.26
N ASN A 5 14.73 -16.92 16.44
CA ASN A 5 15.04 -16.80 15.02
C ASN A 5 15.44 -15.39 14.51
N SER A 6 16.75 -15.11 14.50
CA SER A 6 17.36 -13.88 13.97
C SER A 6 17.32 -13.81 12.43
N ALA A 7 16.16 -14.04 11.82
CA ALA A 7 16.01 -13.89 10.38
C ALA A 7 16.23 -12.42 10.00
N ALA A 8 17.00 -12.18 8.94
CA ALA A 8 17.24 -10.84 8.43
C ALA A 8 15.91 -10.16 8.04
N LYS A 9 15.77 -8.87 8.34
CA LYS A 9 14.62 -8.07 7.90
C LYS A 9 14.66 -7.88 6.39
N ARG A 10 13.50 -8.00 5.72
CA ARG A 10 13.36 -7.95 4.26
C ARG A 10 12.26 -7.00 3.83
N LEU A 11 12.49 -6.36 2.68
CA LEU A 11 11.44 -5.73 1.89
C LEU A 11 10.87 -6.79 0.93
N ARG A 12 9.63 -7.22 1.16
CA ARG A 12 8.92 -8.14 0.28
C ARG A 12 8.12 -7.38 -0.75
N ILE A 13 8.10 -7.87 -1.99
CA ILE A 13 7.48 -7.16 -3.10
C ILE A 13 6.20 -7.88 -3.51
N GLY A 14 5.06 -7.22 -3.31
CA GLY A 14 3.78 -7.63 -3.88
C GLY A 14 3.38 -6.72 -5.04
N ILE A 15 2.20 -6.96 -5.61
CA ILE A 15 1.62 -6.14 -6.67
C ILE A 15 0.09 -6.13 -6.53
N VAL A 16 -0.56 -5.02 -6.84
CA VAL A 16 -2.02 -4.97 -6.90
C VAL A 16 -2.51 -5.48 -8.25
N ALA A 17 -3.63 -6.22 -8.26
CA ALA A 17 -4.17 -6.85 -9.47
C ALA A 17 -4.35 -5.86 -10.64
N GLY A 18 -4.77 -4.62 -10.36
CA GLY A 18 -4.90 -3.56 -11.36
C GLY A 18 -3.60 -3.20 -12.09
N ASN A 19 -2.42 -3.63 -11.63
CA ASN A 19 -1.19 -3.43 -12.39
C ASN A 19 -0.97 -4.47 -13.50
N PHE A 20 -1.79 -5.53 -13.59
CA PHE A 20 -1.56 -6.59 -14.58
C PHE A 20 -2.82 -7.30 -15.13
N THR A 21 -3.99 -7.20 -14.48
CA THR A 21 -5.19 -7.95 -14.92
C THR A 21 -5.96 -7.25 -16.04
N ASP A 22 -6.11 -5.92 -15.97
CA ASP A 22 -6.90 -5.08 -16.88
C ASP A 22 -6.04 -4.07 -17.65
N LEU A 23 -4.85 -4.50 -18.08
CA LEU A 23 -3.92 -3.66 -18.81
C LEU A 23 -4.47 -3.26 -20.19
N PRO A 24 -4.21 -2.01 -20.64
CA PRO A 24 -4.59 -1.59 -21.98
C PRO A 24 -3.76 -2.32 -23.04
N ALA A 25 -4.28 -2.42 -24.26
CA ALA A 25 -3.67 -3.19 -25.35
C ALA A 25 -2.23 -2.78 -25.69
N PHE A 26 -1.86 -1.53 -25.41
CA PHE A 26 -0.51 -1.03 -25.64
C PHE A 26 0.52 -1.49 -24.61
N SER A 27 0.07 -1.98 -23.45
CA SER A 27 0.95 -2.28 -22.33
C SER A 27 1.90 -3.41 -22.71
N LEU A 28 3.14 -3.31 -22.24
CA LEU A 28 4.14 -4.36 -22.33
C LEU A 28 4.06 -5.36 -21.16
N GLY A 29 3.06 -5.21 -20.30
CA GLY A 29 2.78 -6.16 -19.24
C GLY A 29 2.09 -7.43 -19.71
N PRO A 30 1.66 -8.28 -18.76
CA PRO A 30 1.14 -9.60 -19.07
C PRO A 30 -0.15 -9.58 -19.89
N HIS A 31 -0.18 -10.45 -20.91
CA HIS A 31 -1.33 -10.68 -21.79
C HIS A 31 -1.70 -12.17 -21.83
N GLY A 32 -2.86 -12.49 -22.42
CA GLY A 32 -3.32 -13.88 -22.56
C GLY A 32 -4.27 -14.31 -21.43
N SER A 33 -4.23 -15.60 -21.07
CA SER A 33 -5.13 -16.15 -20.06
C SER A 33 -4.81 -15.62 -18.66
N GLU A 34 -5.79 -15.57 -17.76
CA GLU A 34 -5.54 -15.15 -16.36
C GLU A 34 -4.42 -15.97 -15.72
N ARG A 35 -4.38 -17.28 -15.96
CA ARG A 35 -3.31 -18.13 -15.44
C ARG A 35 -1.92 -17.72 -15.94
N ASP A 36 -1.80 -17.33 -17.21
CA ASP A 36 -0.53 -16.89 -17.78
C ASP A 36 -0.09 -15.55 -17.19
N LYS A 37 -1.03 -14.62 -16.99
CA LYS A 37 -0.76 -13.34 -16.33
C LYS A 37 -0.16 -13.53 -14.92
N TYR A 38 -0.74 -14.41 -14.09
CA TYR A 38 -0.20 -14.68 -12.74
C TYR A 38 1.16 -15.39 -12.79
N ARG A 39 1.42 -16.23 -13.80
CA ARG A 39 2.75 -16.83 -14.00
C ARG A 39 3.78 -15.75 -14.33
N GLU A 40 3.45 -14.79 -15.19
CA GLU A 40 4.34 -13.68 -15.51
C GLU A 40 4.61 -12.79 -14.29
N VAL A 41 3.59 -12.51 -13.47
CA VAL A 41 3.76 -11.83 -12.17
C VAL A 41 4.77 -12.59 -11.29
N LYS A 42 4.65 -13.91 -11.18
CA LYS A 42 5.61 -14.72 -10.43
C LYS A 42 7.01 -14.68 -11.03
N LEU A 43 7.14 -14.79 -12.35
CA LEU A 43 8.42 -14.76 -13.07
C LEU A 43 9.13 -13.40 -12.97
N ALA A 44 8.37 -12.31 -12.90
CA ALA A 44 8.89 -10.96 -12.68
C ALA A 44 9.41 -10.74 -11.24
N GLY A 45 9.25 -11.73 -10.36
CA GLY A 45 9.81 -11.72 -9.00
C GLY A 45 8.88 -11.13 -7.93
N TYR A 46 7.60 -10.93 -8.25
CA TYR A 46 6.59 -10.59 -7.26
C TYR A 46 6.27 -11.81 -6.38
N GLU A 47 5.99 -11.55 -5.12
CA GLU A 47 5.79 -12.57 -4.09
C GLU A 47 4.33 -12.69 -3.63
N ALA A 48 3.52 -11.67 -3.90
CA ALA A 48 2.11 -11.62 -3.53
C ALA A 48 1.30 -10.80 -4.52
N VAL A 49 0.01 -11.10 -4.59
CA VAL A 49 -0.98 -10.27 -5.30
C VAL A 49 -2.00 -9.74 -4.30
N GLN A 50 -2.23 -8.42 -4.35
CA GLN A 50 -3.32 -7.78 -3.63
C GLN A 50 -4.55 -7.62 -4.53
N GLY A 51 -5.72 -8.01 -4.01
CA GLY A 51 -6.99 -7.86 -4.72
C GLY A 51 -7.18 -8.81 -5.92
N GLY A 52 -6.29 -9.79 -6.10
CA GLY A 52 -6.39 -10.82 -7.13
C GLY A 52 -7.19 -12.05 -6.70
N ASP A 53 -7.31 -12.99 -7.62
CA ASP A 53 -7.95 -14.28 -7.42
C ASP A 53 -7.04 -15.22 -6.62
N ALA A 54 -7.59 -15.79 -5.54
CA ALA A 54 -6.84 -16.63 -4.63
C ALA A 54 -6.41 -17.97 -5.25
N ASP A 55 -7.17 -18.50 -6.22
CA ASP A 55 -6.90 -19.78 -6.84
C ASP A 55 -5.69 -19.66 -7.77
N TYR A 56 -5.65 -18.62 -8.60
CA TYR A 56 -4.47 -18.32 -9.43
C TYR A 56 -3.24 -18.00 -8.60
N CYS A 57 -3.39 -17.33 -7.44
CA CYS A 57 -2.28 -17.11 -6.52
C CYS A 57 -1.70 -18.44 -6.00
N ARG A 58 -2.56 -19.35 -5.53
CA ARG A 58 -2.12 -20.67 -5.02
C ARG A 58 -1.45 -21.49 -6.11
N ASP A 59 -2.04 -21.53 -7.30
CA ASP A 59 -1.52 -22.28 -8.46
C ASP A 59 -0.13 -21.81 -8.92
N THR A 60 0.21 -20.55 -8.69
CA THR A 60 1.48 -19.94 -9.10
C THR A 60 2.45 -19.70 -7.95
N GLY A 61 2.08 -20.07 -6.71
CA GLY A 61 2.89 -19.87 -5.52
C GLY A 61 3.07 -18.38 -5.14
N LEU A 62 2.08 -17.55 -5.45
CA LEU A 62 1.96 -16.17 -4.97
C LEU A 62 1.14 -16.16 -3.67
N ALA A 63 1.54 -15.33 -2.71
CA ALA A 63 0.72 -15.09 -1.53
C ALA A 63 -0.47 -14.20 -1.86
N VAL A 64 -1.57 -14.35 -1.13
CA VAL A 64 -2.76 -13.50 -1.27
C VAL A 64 -2.70 -12.39 -0.22
N ILE A 65 -2.77 -11.13 -0.67
CA ILE A 65 -3.08 -9.99 0.20
C ILE A 65 -4.53 -9.60 -0.09
N ALA A 66 -5.39 -9.74 0.91
CA ALA A 66 -6.78 -9.35 0.74
C ALA A 66 -6.92 -7.82 0.74
N SER A 67 -7.97 -7.31 0.11
CA SER A 67 -8.29 -5.89 0.14
C SER A 67 -9.79 -5.65 0.08
N GLY A 68 -10.26 -4.58 0.71
CA GLY A 68 -11.67 -4.19 0.63
C GLY A 68 -12.03 -3.01 1.53
N VAL A 69 -13.32 -2.78 1.68
CA VAL A 69 -13.88 -1.72 2.54
C VAL A 69 -14.48 -2.36 3.78
N VAL A 70 -14.17 -1.80 4.96
CA VAL A 70 -14.86 -2.12 6.21
C VAL A 70 -15.68 -0.89 6.60
N PRO A 71 -16.95 -0.80 6.17
CA PRO A 71 -17.73 0.42 6.28
C PRO A 71 -18.23 0.71 7.70
N SER A 72 -18.25 -0.30 8.57
CA SER A 72 -18.74 -0.16 9.94
C SER A 72 -18.18 -1.26 10.84
N ALA A 73 -18.32 -1.08 12.15
CA ALA A 73 -17.89 -2.07 13.14
C ALA A 73 -18.54 -3.44 12.93
N ALA A 74 -19.80 -3.48 12.49
CA ALA A 74 -20.54 -4.72 12.23
C ALA A 74 -19.99 -5.51 11.04
N ALA A 75 -19.34 -4.85 10.07
CA ALA A 75 -18.77 -5.49 8.89
C ALA A 75 -17.37 -6.10 9.12
N ALA A 76 -16.72 -5.78 10.25
CA ALA A 76 -15.35 -6.18 10.51
C ALA A 76 -15.18 -7.72 10.57
N ASP A 77 -16.10 -8.42 11.21
CA ASP A 77 -15.99 -9.88 11.38
C ASP A 77 -16.19 -10.63 10.05
N SER A 78 -17.18 -10.23 9.25
CA SER A 78 -17.42 -10.84 7.94
C SER A 78 -16.25 -10.62 6.99
N PHE A 79 -15.67 -9.41 6.98
CA PHE A 79 -14.48 -9.10 6.19
C PHE A 79 -13.29 -9.96 6.59
N ALA A 80 -13.02 -10.10 7.90
CA ALA A 80 -11.93 -10.93 8.40
C ALA A 80 -12.12 -12.42 8.06
N ASN A 81 -13.35 -12.93 8.18
CA ASN A 81 -13.70 -14.29 7.81
C ASN A 81 -13.48 -14.56 6.31
N GLU A 82 -13.85 -13.60 5.45
CA GLU A 82 -13.60 -13.67 4.00
C GLU A 82 -12.11 -13.64 3.67
N CYS A 83 -11.32 -12.78 4.33
CA CYS A 83 -9.87 -12.77 4.16
C CYS A 83 -9.25 -14.13 4.52
N ARG A 84 -9.72 -14.74 5.62
CA ARG A 84 -9.31 -16.06 6.07
C ARG A 84 -9.68 -17.15 5.06
N SER A 85 -10.91 -17.14 4.53
CA SER A 85 -11.37 -18.17 3.58
C SER A 85 -10.57 -18.15 2.27
N ARG A 86 -10.08 -16.97 1.86
CA ARG A 86 -9.19 -16.80 0.71
C ARG A 86 -7.73 -17.21 0.97
N GLY A 87 -7.39 -17.57 2.21
CA GLY A 87 -6.01 -17.90 2.61
C GLY A 87 -5.08 -16.69 2.59
N ALA A 88 -5.60 -15.49 2.85
CA ALA A 88 -4.82 -14.27 2.82
C ALA A 88 -3.76 -14.24 3.94
N VAL A 89 -2.53 -13.82 3.61
CA VAL A 89 -1.46 -13.64 4.60
C VAL A 89 -1.62 -12.36 5.41
N MET A 90 -2.35 -11.39 4.86
CA MET A 90 -2.82 -10.15 5.51
C MET A 90 -3.91 -9.50 4.65
N ALA A 91 -4.53 -8.44 5.16
CA ALA A 91 -5.50 -7.63 4.45
C ALA A 91 -5.22 -6.13 4.60
N SER A 92 -5.37 -5.36 3.52
CA SER A 92 -5.52 -3.89 3.58
C SER A 92 -7.00 -3.53 3.56
N CYS A 93 -7.45 -2.56 4.35
CA CYS A 93 -8.82 -2.07 4.22
C CYS A 93 -8.95 -0.56 4.31
N ILE A 94 -9.87 -0.03 3.52
CA ILE A 94 -10.42 1.31 3.70
C ILE A 94 -11.49 1.20 4.80
N ALA A 95 -11.28 1.86 5.93
CA ALA A 95 -12.16 1.76 7.09
C ALA A 95 -13.06 3.01 7.20
N GLY A 96 -14.38 2.79 7.22
CA GLY A 96 -15.38 3.85 7.31
C GLY A 96 -15.35 4.80 6.12
N TYR A 97 -16.02 5.95 6.27
CA TYR A 97 -16.25 6.93 5.20
C TYR A 97 -15.79 8.36 5.54
N GLY A 98 -15.18 8.57 6.71
CA GLY A 98 -14.58 9.85 7.11
C GLY A 98 -15.53 10.82 7.82
N TYR A 99 -16.79 10.44 8.03
CA TYR A 99 -17.79 11.22 8.77
C TYR A 99 -17.96 10.79 10.23
N GLU A 100 -17.32 9.68 10.61
CA GLU A 100 -17.38 9.12 11.95
C GLU A 100 -16.91 10.15 12.99
N SER A 101 -17.54 10.14 14.15
CA SER A 101 -17.00 10.79 15.36
C SER A 101 -15.76 10.07 15.87
N GLU A 102 -15.04 10.69 16.81
CA GLU A 102 -13.88 10.05 17.44
C GLU A 102 -14.25 8.69 18.09
N ARG A 103 -15.39 8.65 18.78
CA ARG A 103 -15.90 7.44 19.42
C ARG A 103 -16.24 6.35 18.40
N GLU A 104 -16.85 6.71 17.27
CA GLU A 104 -17.17 5.76 16.21
C GLU A 104 -15.91 5.19 15.56
N CYS A 105 -14.88 6.01 15.34
CA CYS A 105 -13.56 5.51 14.90
C CYS A 105 -12.97 4.51 15.89
N ASP A 106 -12.98 4.82 17.18
CA ASP A 106 -12.42 3.92 18.20
C ASP A 106 -13.17 2.58 18.24
N VAL A 107 -14.50 2.59 18.09
CA VAL A 107 -15.32 1.37 18.02
C VAL A 107 -15.02 0.57 16.75
N LEU A 108 -14.90 1.23 15.60
CA LEU A 108 -14.58 0.60 14.33
C LEU A 108 -13.20 -0.06 14.37
N VAL A 109 -12.16 0.67 14.79
CA VAL A 109 -10.79 0.13 14.88
C VAL A 109 -10.72 -1.04 15.84
N LYS A 110 -11.34 -0.95 17.03
CA LYS A 110 -11.37 -2.06 17.98
C LYS A 110 -12.07 -3.29 17.40
N SER A 111 -13.12 -3.09 16.60
CA SER A 111 -13.83 -4.20 15.94
C SER A 111 -12.96 -4.85 14.86
N ILE A 112 -12.23 -4.07 14.07
CA ILE A 112 -11.26 -4.57 13.08
C ILE A 112 -10.14 -5.37 13.76
N LEU A 113 -9.56 -4.85 14.84
CA LEU A 113 -8.50 -5.53 15.59
C LEU A 113 -9.00 -6.83 16.24
N THR A 114 -10.21 -6.80 16.80
CA THR A 114 -10.83 -8.00 17.39
C THR A 114 -11.09 -9.07 16.33
N ALA A 115 -11.63 -8.68 15.17
CA ALA A 115 -11.87 -9.59 14.05
C ALA A 115 -10.56 -10.14 13.49
N SER A 116 -9.54 -9.28 13.31
CA SER A 116 -8.20 -9.67 12.88
C SER A 116 -7.59 -10.75 13.78
N SER A 117 -7.65 -10.53 15.11
CA SER A 117 -7.17 -11.49 16.11
C SER A 117 -7.98 -12.80 16.08
N ARG A 118 -9.31 -12.71 16.06
CA ARG A 118 -10.22 -13.87 16.05
C ARG A 118 -9.99 -14.80 14.85
N HIS A 119 -9.81 -14.22 13.67
CA HIS A 119 -9.67 -14.98 12.42
C HIS A 119 -8.21 -15.31 12.07
N GLY A 120 -7.25 -14.74 12.81
CA GLY A 120 -5.82 -14.99 12.62
C GLY A 120 -5.25 -14.38 11.33
N VAL A 121 -5.86 -13.30 10.83
CA VAL A 121 -5.41 -12.57 9.63
C VAL A 121 -5.11 -11.13 10.02
N PRO A 122 -3.87 -10.64 9.90
CA PRO A 122 -3.55 -9.23 10.13
C PRO A 122 -4.36 -8.33 9.20
N ILE A 123 -5.12 -7.38 9.76
CA ILE A 123 -5.86 -6.38 8.99
C ILE A 123 -5.23 -5.02 9.25
N LEU A 124 -4.79 -4.37 8.19
CA LEU A 124 -4.13 -3.08 8.17
C LEU A 124 -5.11 -2.03 7.65
N ILE A 125 -5.22 -0.88 8.32
CA ILE A 125 -6.07 0.21 7.85
C ILE A 125 -5.27 1.09 6.90
N GLU A 126 -5.80 1.32 5.72
CA GLU A 126 -5.15 2.12 4.70
C GLU A 126 -5.26 3.62 5.01
N THR A 127 -4.21 4.38 4.74
CA THR A 127 -4.29 5.85 4.69
C THR A 127 -5.02 6.26 3.42
N HIS A 128 -6.33 6.54 3.52
CA HIS A 128 -7.17 6.77 2.34
C HIS A 128 -8.11 7.96 2.53
N ARG A 129 -8.20 8.83 1.52
CA ARG A 129 -9.11 9.99 1.50
C ARG A 129 -10.58 9.53 1.52
N GLY A 130 -11.46 10.18 2.27
CA GLY A 130 -12.84 9.71 2.42
C GLY A 130 -12.97 8.45 3.28
N SER A 131 -12.10 8.30 4.28
CA SER A 131 -12.14 7.23 5.28
C SER A 131 -11.74 7.78 6.66
N ILE A 132 -11.73 6.96 7.71
CA ILE A 132 -11.33 7.42 9.05
C ILE A 132 -9.85 7.88 9.14
N THR A 133 -9.03 7.55 8.14
CA THR A 133 -7.61 7.94 8.01
C THR A 133 -7.39 9.01 6.93
N GLN A 134 -8.44 9.73 6.53
CA GLN A 134 -8.37 10.73 5.46
C GLN A 134 -7.37 11.87 5.71
N ASP A 135 -6.98 12.09 6.97
CA ASP A 135 -6.04 13.13 7.34
C ASP A 135 -4.97 12.69 8.35
N ALA A 136 -3.81 13.36 8.26
CA ALA A 136 -2.66 13.11 9.12
C ALA A 136 -2.97 13.30 10.62
N TRP A 137 -3.72 14.36 10.98
CA TRP A 137 -3.98 14.69 12.38
C TRP A 137 -4.82 13.60 13.06
N ARG A 138 -5.96 13.26 12.45
CA ARG A 138 -6.88 12.24 12.92
C ARG A 138 -6.21 10.88 13.00
N THR A 139 -5.41 10.52 11.99
CA THR A 139 -4.68 9.25 11.97
C THR A 139 -3.66 9.18 13.11
N VAL A 140 -2.89 10.25 13.36
CA VAL A 140 -1.95 10.29 14.49
C VAL A 140 -2.67 10.19 15.83
N GLN A 141 -3.81 10.90 16.02
CA GLN A 141 -4.57 10.77 17.27
C GLN A 141 -5.14 9.35 17.45
N LEU A 142 -5.61 8.72 16.36
CA LEU A 142 -6.11 7.35 16.38
C LEU A 142 -5.03 6.35 16.80
N ILE A 143 -3.82 6.47 16.27
CA ILE A 143 -2.65 5.64 16.66
C ILE A 143 -2.28 5.87 18.13
N ARG A 144 -2.33 7.11 18.62
CA ARG A 144 -2.02 7.41 20.03
C ARG A 144 -3.01 6.76 20.99
N ARG A 145 -4.29 6.69 20.61
CA ARG A 145 -5.32 5.99 21.40
C ARG A 145 -5.29 4.47 21.21
N THR A 146 -4.83 4.00 20.06
CA THR A 146 -4.78 2.58 19.70
C THR A 146 -3.39 2.21 19.14
N PRO A 147 -2.36 2.08 19.99
CA PRO A 147 -0.98 1.84 19.53
C PRO A 147 -0.79 0.52 18.80
N GLU A 148 -1.67 -0.45 18.95
CA GLU A 148 -1.64 -1.73 18.24
C GLU A 148 -2.07 -1.63 16.76
N LEU A 149 -2.66 -0.50 16.35
CA LEU A 149 -3.10 -0.26 14.97
C LEU A 149 -1.91 -0.38 14.00
N LEU A 150 -2.09 -1.17 12.95
CA LEU A 150 -1.17 -1.27 11.82
C LEU A 150 -1.79 -0.62 10.58
N LEU A 151 -0.94 -0.02 9.77
CA LEU A 151 -1.36 0.73 8.59
C LEU A 151 -0.86 0.14 7.29
N THR A 152 -1.70 0.26 6.26
CA THR A 152 -1.24 0.31 4.88
C THR A 152 -0.98 1.78 4.54
N GLY A 153 0.28 2.13 4.32
CA GLY A 153 0.66 3.49 3.95
C GLY A 153 0.54 3.70 2.44
N ASP A 154 -0.60 4.24 1.99
CA ASP A 154 -0.71 4.94 0.71
C ASP A 154 -0.65 6.46 0.96
N PHE A 155 0.56 7.02 0.83
CA PHE A 155 0.76 8.44 1.09
C PHE A 155 0.26 9.35 -0.04
N SER A 156 -0.11 8.80 -1.20
CA SER A 156 -0.65 9.60 -2.32
C SER A 156 -1.94 10.32 -1.92
N HIS A 157 -2.79 9.66 -1.12
CA HIS A 157 -4.04 10.22 -0.61
C HIS A 157 -3.84 11.50 0.19
N TRP A 158 -2.78 11.59 0.98
CA TRP A 158 -2.45 12.80 1.73
C TRP A 158 -1.62 13.77 0.89
N PHE A 159 -0.75 13.26 0.01
CA PHE A 159 0.06 14.09 -0.87
C PHE A 159 -0.81 15.01 -1.72
N THR A 160 -1.75 14.41 -2.44
CA THR A 160 -2.70 15.13 -3.30
C THR A 160 -3.88 15.69 -2.50
N GLY A 161 -4.48 14.89 -1.62
CA GLY A 161 -5.74 15.27 -0.95
C GLY A 161 -5.59 16.29 0.18
N GLN A 162 -4.38 16.51 0.70
CA GLN A 162 -4.13 17.44 1.80
C GLN A 162 -3.06 18.49 1.51
N GLU A 163 -2.71 18.70 0.23
CA GLU A 163 -1.63 19.62 -0.18
C GLU A 163 -0.37 19.41 0.68
N MET A 164 0.17 18.19 0.69
CA MET A 164 1.13 17.77 1.72
C MET A 164 2.36 18.69 1.83
N LEU A 165 2.79 19.27 0.72
CA LEU A 165 3.96 20.13 0.65
C LEU A 165 3.71 21.56 1.17
N TYR A 166 2.46 21.95 1.41
CA TYR A 166 2.16 23.31 1.85
C TYR A 166 2.58 23.52 3.31
N GLY A 167 3.31 24.60 3.61
CA GLY A 167 3.75 24.94 4.96
C GLY A 167 5.03 24.22 5.43
N ASP A 168 5.11 23.91 6.72
CA ASP A 168 6.33 23.38 7.36
C ASP A 168 6.43 21.86 7.20
N LEU A 169 7.05 21.44 6.08
CA LEU A 169 7.25 20.02 5.76
C LEU A 169 8.09 19.28 6.83
N PRO A 170 9.25 19.80 7.31
CA PRO A 170 9.99 19.13 8.38
C PRO A 170 9.15 18.86 9.64
N ARG A 171 8.39 19.86 10.12
CA ARG A 171 7.50 19.67 11.28
C ARG A 171 6.40 18.67 11.00
N ARG A 172 5.85 18.66 9.78
CA ARG A 172 4.85 17.68 9.35
C ARG A 172 5.41 16.27 9.35
N LEU A 173 6.60 16.05 8.78
CA LEU A 173 7.26 14.75 8.77
C LEU A 173 7.59 14.27 10.20
N ALA A 174 8.00 15.17 11.09
CA ALA A 174 8.19 14.84 12.51
C ALA A 174 6.87 14.44 13.20
N PHE A 175 5.78 15.15 12.90
CA PHE A 175 4.45 14.83 13.43
C PHE A 175 3.93 13.47 12.94
N LEU A 176 4.30 13.05 11.72
CA LEU A 176 3.91 11.78 11.11
C LEU A 176 4.71 10.56 11.61
N GLU A 177 5.65 10.73 12.54
CA GLU A 177 6.42 9.62 13.11
C GLU A 177 5.56 8.40 13.53
N PRO A 178 4.43 8.57 14.25
CA PRO A 178 3.59 7.45 14.64
C PRO A 178 3.00 6.69 13.45
N VAL A 179 2.77 7.37 12.32
CA VAL A 179 2.27 6.74 11.09
C VAL A 179 3.38 5.88 10.49
N PHE A 180 4.58 6.43 10.29
CA PHE A 180 5.70 5.69 9.74
C PHE A 180 6.05 4.47 10.58
N SER A 181 6.01 4.63 11.90
CA SER A 181 6.30 3.54 12.82
C SER A 181 5.19 2.50 12.87
N ARG A 182 3.97 2.74 12.37
CA ARG A 182 2.86 1.76 12.35
C ARG A 182 2.52 1.22 10.97
N THR A 183 3.14 1.72 9.90
CA THR A 183 3.04 1.15 8.57
C THR A 183 3.69 -0.25 8.51
N ALA A 184 2.94 -1.23 8.01
CA ALA A 184 3.41 -2.61 7.80
C ALA A 184 3.19 -3.13 6.37
N LEU A 185 2.46 -2.38 5.55
CA LEU A 185 2.36 -2.50 4.10
C LEU A 185 2.47 -1.10 3.50
N VAL A 186 3.22 -0.94 2.42
CA VAL A 186 3.30 0.32 1.66
C VAL A 186 2.64 0.13 0.31
N HIS A 187 1.72 1.02 -0.04
CA HIS A 187 1.26 1.18 -1.41
C HIS A 187 2.16 2.18 -2.13
N GLY A 188 2.72 1.72 -3.24
CA GLY A 188 3.75 2.44 -3.97
C GLY A 188 3.23 3.52 -4.91
N ARG A 189 1.96 3.93 -4.83
CA ARG A 189 1.42 4.95 -5.74
C ARG A 189 2.12 6.30 -5.51
N ILE A 190 2.50 6.94 -6.60
CA ILE A 190 2.99 8.32 -6.62
C ILE A 190 1.99 9.19 -7.37
N GLY A 191 1.59 10.28 -6.72
CA GLY A 191 0.76 11.34 -7.29
C GLY A 191 1.51 12.66 -7.39
N ASN A 192 0.87 13.67 -7.97
CA ASN A 192 1.23 15.07 -7.81
C ASN A 192 0.16 15.80 -6.97
N ARG A 193 0.30 17.12 -6.76
CA ARG A 193 -0.64 17.88 -5.90
C ARG A 193 -2.07 17.98 -6.45
N CYS A 194 -2.28 17.64 -7.72
CA CYS A 194 -3.56 17.73 -8.40
C CYS A 194 -4.08 16.38 -8.93
N CYS A 195 -3.22 15.36 -8.99
CA CYS A 195 -3.51 14.07 -9.60
C CYS A 195 -2.98 12.96 -8.71
N MET A 196 -3.84 12.00 -8.34
CA MET A 196 -3.50 10.93 -7.40
C MET A 196 -2.45 9.95 -7.94
N GLN A 197 -2.42 9.81 -9.26
CA GLN A 197 -1.54 8.93 -10.00
C GLN A 197 -1.01 9.69 -11.20
N VAL A 198 0.31 9.62 -11.41
CA VAL A 198 1.01 10.28 -12.50
C VAL A 198 2.06 9.35 -13.09
N ASP A 199 2.44 9.55 -14.35
CA ASP A 199 3.66 8.96 -14.89
C ASP A 199 4.89 9.51 -14.17
N ILE A 200 5.70 8.62 -13.59
CA ILE A 200 6.94 9.00 -12.93
C ILE A 200 8.17 8.92 -13.84
N GLY A 201 7.98 8.61 -15.12
CA GLY A 201 9.07 8.43 -16.08
C GLY A 201 10.01 7.31 -15.63
N GLN A 202 11.29 7.64 -15.48
CA GLN A 202 12.31 6.73 -14.92
C GLN A 202 12.65 7.09 -13.47
N GLY A 203 11.66 7.65 -12.75
CA GLY A 203 11.83 8.19 -11.40
C GLY A 203 12.27 9.66 -11.38
N ASP A 204 12.11 10.38 -12.48
CA ASP A 204 12.51 11.79 -12.66
C ASP A 204 11.38 12.80 -12.39
N HIS A 205 10.16 12.32 -12.17
CA HIS A 205 9.03 13.20 -11.85
C HIS A 205 9.26 13.98 -10.53
N PRO A 206 8.91 15.29 -10.45
CA PRO A 206 9.21 16.13 -9.29
C PRO A 206 8.62 15.68 -7.94
N SER A 207 7.59 14.84 -7.95
CA SER A 207 7.05 14.23 -6.72
C SER A 207 7.93 13.13 -6.15
N VAL A 208 8.75 12.44 -6.97
CA VAL A 208 9.49 11.24 -6.52
C VAL A 208 10.32 11.48 -5.26
N PRO A 209 11.08 12.59 -5.10
CA PRO A 209 11.90 12.81 -3.92
C PRO A 209 11.14 12.80 -2.58
N ILE A 210 9.90 13.32 -2.53
CA ILE A 210 9.13 13.30 -1.28
C ILE A 210 8.62 11.88 -0.96
N PHE A 211 8.26 11.09 -1.96
CA PHE A 211 7.82 9.71 -1.73
C PHE A 211 9.00 8.83 -1.30
N GLU A 212 10.18 9.05 -1.87
CA GLU A 212 11.41 8.41 -1.38
C GLU A 212 11.66 8.71 0.09
N GLU A 213 11.48 9.97 0.52
CA GLU A 213 11.62 10.36 1.92
C GLU A 213 10.59 9.66 2.83
N LEU A 214 9.32 9.63 2.42
CA LEU A 214 8.24 8.98 3.18
C LEU A 214 8.48 7.47 3.30
N TRP A 215 8.83 6.80 2.20
CA TRP A 215 9.11 5.36 2.20
C TRP A 215 10.37 5.02 2.98
N THR A 216 11.44 5.83 2.86
CA THR A 216 12.68 5.64 3.64
C THR A 216 12.41 5.75 5.13
N ARG A 217 11.55 6.67 5.57
CA ARG A 217 11.13 6.78 6.98
C ARG A 217 10.37 5.54 7.45
N VAL A 218 9.38 5.07 6.69
CA VAL A 218 8.68 3.81 7.02
C VAL A 218 9.67 2.65 7.17
N MET A 219 10.60 2.52 6.22
CA MET A 219 11.61 1.47 6.21
C MET A 219 12.57 1.58 7.40
N HIS A 220 13.00 2.79 7.76
CA HIS A 220 13.85 3.05 8.93
C HIS A 220 13.17 2.61 10.23
N TYR A 221 11.91 3.00 10.45
CA TYR A 221 11.16 2.55 11.64
C TYR A 221 10.87 1.05 11.62
N PHE A 222 10.57 0.47 10.45
CA PHE A 222 10.45 -0.97 10.29
C PHE A 222 11.74 -1.70 10.69
N LEU A 223 12.90 -1.19 10.30
CA LEU A 223 14.20 -1.78 10.62
C LEU A 223 14.53 -1.72 12.13
N LYS A 224 13.97 -0.75 12.86
CA LYS A 224 14.13 -0.61 14.32
C LYS A 224 13.10 -1.39 15.15
N CYS A 225 11.91 -1.66 14.61
CA CYS A 225 10.87 -2.36 15.38
C CYS A 225 11.02 -3.89 15.34
N ASN A 226 10.62 -4.61 16.40
CA ASN A 226 10.67 -6.08 16.45
C ASN A 226 9.30 -6.76 16.21
N ARG A 227 8.49 -6.22 15.28
CA ARG A 227 7.13 -6.73 15.01
C ARG A 227 7.05 -7.79 13.91
N SER A 228 7.91 -7.67 12.91
CA SER A 228 7.92 -8.52 11.73
C SER A 228 9.32 -8.51 11.11
N ASN A 229 9.66 -9.61 10.43
CA ASN A 229 10.85 -9.69 9.58
C ASN A 229 10.58 -9.21 8.16
N ASP A 230 9.32 -9.00 7.79
CA ASP A 230 8.94 -8.58 6.45
C ASP A 230 8.15 -7.26 6.51
N LEU A 231 8.54 -6.31 5.66
CA LEU A 231 7.75 -5.15 5.26
C LEU A 231 7.32 -5.36 3.82
N TRP A 232 6.03 -5.23 3.54
CA TRP A 232 5.53 -5.36 2.17
C TRP A 232 5.49 -4.02 1.45
N PHE A 233 5.86 -4.04 0.17
CA PHE A 233 5.68 -2.94 -0.75
C PHE A 233 4.91 -3.45 -1.97
N CYS A 234 3.79 -2.81 -2.30
CA CYS A 234 2.96 -3.15 -3.45
C CYS A 234 2.77 -1.90 -4.32
N PRO A 235 3.26 -1.87 -5.57
CA PRO A 235 2.75 -0.92 -6.55
C PRO A 235 1.22 -1.07 -6.65
N GLU A 236 0.53 0.06 -6.59
CA GLU A 236 -0.93 0.12 -6.53
C GLU A 236 -1.42 1.13 -7.57
N LEU A 237 -1.25 0.78 -8.85
CA LEU A 237 -1.71 1.61 -9.96
C LEU A 237 -3.01 1.06 -10.50
N LEU A 238 -4.02 1.92 -10.61
CA LEU A 238 -5.35 1.54 -11.08
C LEU A 238 -5.64 2.18 -12.43
N GLY A 239 -6.42 1.46 -13.24
CA GLY A 239 -6.82 1.90 -14.58
C GLY A 239 -7.91 2.97 -14.57
N THR A 240 -8.34 3.33 -15.78
CA THR A 240 -9.32 4.40 -16.04
C THR A 240 -10.70 4.13 -15.43
N LYS A 241 -11.08 2.85 -15.27
CA LYS A 241 -12.33 2.44 -14.62
C LYS A 241 -12.49 3.01 -13.21
N TYR A 242 -11.38 3.22 -12.51
CA TYR A 242 -11.34 3.76 -11.15
C TYR A 242 -10.96 5.24 -11.11
N GLU A 243 -10.87 5.90 -12.28
CA GLU A 243 -10.50 7.32 -12.44
C GLU A 243 -9.10 7.68 -11.91
N TYR A 244 -8.23 6.69 -11.70
CA TYR A 244 -6.84 6.90 -11.28
C TYR A 244 -5.91 7.14 -12.47
N ALA A 245 -5.97 6.28 -13.49
CA ALA A 245 -5.18 6.48 -14.70
C ALA A 245 -5.72 7.68 -15.49
N ARG A 246 -4.87 8.70 -15.68
CA ARG A 246 -5.15 9.80 -16.58
C ARG A 246 -5.06 9.32 -18.02
N VAL A 247 -5.85 9.94 -18.91
CA VAL A 247 -5.82 9.63 -20.34
C VAL A 247 -5.45 10.85 -21.16
N PHE A 248 -4.67 10.64 -22.20
CA PHE A 248 -4.20 11.65 -23.14
C PHE A 248 -4.36 11.14 -24.57
N PRO A 249 -4.59 12.02 -25.56
CA PRO A 249 -4.62 11.61 -26.95
C PRO A 249 -3.23 11.14 -27.39
N ASP A 250 -3.17 10.01 -28.08
CA ASP A 250 -1.94 9.51 -28.70
C ASP A 250 -1.69 10.16 -30.08
N GLY A 251 -0.70 9.65 -30.82
CA GLY A 251 -0.36 10.16 -32.16
C GLY A 251 -1.46 10.00 -33.21
N THR A 252 -2.48 9.18 -32.94
CA THR A 252 -3.67 8.98 -33.79
C THR A 252 -4.87 9.80 -33.30
N GLY A 253 -4.80 10.39 -32.11
CA GLY A 253 -5.88 11.11 -31.44
C GLY A 253 -6.74 10.24 -30.54
N GLU A 254 -6.46 8.94 -30.43
CA GLU A 254 -7.16 8.05 -29.50
C GLU A 254 -6.71 8.29 -28.05
N LEU A 255 -7.66 8.29 -27.11
CA LEU A 255 -7.34 8.47 -25.70
C LEU A 255 -6.70 7.20 -25.12
N ARG A 256 -5.52 7.37 -24.54
CA ARG A 256 -4.70 6.31 -23.97
C ARG A 256 -4.29 6.65 -22.54
N GLU A 257 -4.18 5.66 -21.67
CA GLU A 257 -3.58 5.85 -20.34
C GLU A 257 -2.20 6.53 -20.46
N GLU A 258 -1.94 7.48 -19.57
CA GLU A 258 -0.72 8.30 -19.55
C GLU A 258 0.56 7.46 -19.53
N SER A 259 0.53 6.34 -18.83
CA SER A 259 1.69 5.46 -18.66
C SER A 259 1.29 3.98 -18.67
N ASP A 260 2.29 3.13 -18.89
CA ASP A 260 2.14 1.68 -18.76
C ASP A 260 2.23 1.27 -17.29
N ARG A 261 1.10 0.90 -16.68
CA ARG A 261 0.99 0.51 -15.27
C ARG A 261 1.92 -0.64 -14.88
N TRP A 262 2.26 -1.54 -15.80
CA TRP A 262 3.18 -2.64 -15.53
C TRP A 262 4.62 -2.16 -15.45
N LEU A 263 5.06 -1.36 -16.41
CA LEU A 263 6.42 -0.80 -16.42
C LEU A 263 6.63 0.16 -15.26
N GLN A 264 5.63 1.00 -14.97
CA GLN A 264 5.65 1.89 -13.81
C GLN A 264 5.73 1.10 -12.49
N ALA A 265 5.07 -0.05 -12.38
CA ALA A 265 5.21 -0.92 -11.20
C ALA A 265 6.67 -1.36 -10.99
N GLY A 266 7.39 -1.67 -12.08
CA GLY A 266 8.82 -1.97 -12.04
C GLY A 266 9.68 -0.81 -11.53
N GLU A 267 9.43 0.41 -12.02
CA GLU A 267 10.14 1.61 -11.56
C GLU A 267 9.88 1.93 -10.08
N LEU A 268 8.63 1.79 -9.63
CA LEU A 268 8.27 1.98 -8.22
C LEU A 268 8.98 0.97 -7.31
N VAL A 269 9.08 -0.29 -7.73
CA VAL A 269 9.84 -1.33 -6.99
C VAL A 269 11.33 -1.00 -6.96
N ARG A 270 11.91 -0.51 -8.06
CA ARG A 270 13.32 -0.09 -8.12
C ARG A 270 13.60 1.02 -7.11
N ILE A 271 12.75 2.05 -7.07
CA ILE A 271 12.85 3.17 -6.12
C ILE A 271 12.68 2.66 -4.68
N ALA A 272 11.68 1.83 -4.40
CA ALA A 272 11.46 1.27 -3.07
C ALA A 272 12.66 0.47 -2.55
N ARG A 273 13.30 -0.34 -3.41
CA ARG A 273 14.54 -1.05 -3.06
C ARG A 273 15.69 -0.09 -2.77
N HIS A 274 15.81 1.00 -3.53
CA HIS A 274 16.78 2.06 -3.26
C HIS A 274 16.55 2.70 -1.87
N CYS A 275 15.31 3.07 -1.54
CA CYS A 275 14.93 3.58 -0.22
C CYS A 275 15.27 2.60 0.90
N PHE A 276 15.01 1.31 0.70
CA PHE A 276 15.30 0.28 1.72
C PHE A 276 16.79 0.13 1.98
N ASN A 277 17.61 0.16 0.92
CA ASN A 277 19.07 0.13 1.04
C ASN A 277 19.61 1.37 1.77
N ARG A 278 19.05 2.56 1.49
CA ARG A 278 19.38 3.79 2.23
C ARG A 278 19.03 3.66 3.71
N ALA A 279 17.86 3.13 4.04
CA ALA A 279 17.44 2.93 5.42
C ALA A 279 18.33 1.90 6.16
N LEU A 280 18.76 0.84 5.48
CA LEU A 280 19.72 -0.13 6.00
C LEU A 280 21.09 0.49 6.28
N ALA A 281 21.61 1.30 5.35
CA ALA A 281 22.89 1.99 5.51
C ALA A 281 22.86 2.92 6.73
N ALA A 282 21.82 3.76 6.85
CA ALA A 282 21.66 4.68 7.97
C ALA A 282 21.58 3.94 9.32
N LYS A 283 20.92 2.78 9.38
CA LYS A 283 20.86 1.97 10.61
C LYS A 283 22.23 1.40 11.02
N ASN A 284 23.11 1.10 10.06
CA ASN A 284 24.43 0.56 10.36
C ASN A 284 25.42 1.63 10.85
N GLU A 285 25.10 2.91 10.66
CA GLU A 285 25.88 4.06 11.12
C GLU A 285 25.47 4.57 12.51
N GLU A 286 24.28 4.18 12.99
CA GLU A 286 23.76 4.47 14.34
C GLU A 286 24.27 3.49 15.41
#